data_AF-A0A3D1FZG6-F1
#
_entry.id   AF-A0A3D1FZG6-F1
#
_cell.length_a   1.000
_cell.length_b   1.000
_cell.length_c   1.000
_cell.angle_alpha   90.00
_cell.angle_beta   90.00
_cell.angle_gamma   90.00
#
_symmetry.space_group_name_H-M   'P 1'
#
loop_
_entity.id
_entity.type
_entity.pdbx_description
1 polymer ?
#
loop_
_entity_poly.entity_id
_entity_poly.type
_entity_poly.pdbx_seq_one_letter_code
_entity_poly.pdbx_strand_id
1 'polypeptide(L)'
;WTTHEQGQPAIWAYYRALVALSKKEDWVLPNFTSHSIEVSTAILWGRFLVKADQFEALHRLLEPIAKDRPDVLNLWLRYYLHVENWEAAIEVGLKSTTLVFHQPWVHGALAWLFIKTGDAEAAHTAKAVQKALLPDDHKVPLFIVTGPPRSGTSLGMQLLKSLGVLPVTDETRKADEFNAAGYFEHEKIKSWTFDANWLEGLRGQSVKIVAPLLIKAPLPEGPKVIIAMRREGNALMQSQRHLMGAERAPLHWKEMDRWEKAHQEMTLLFTMDAQAAVVELWFEDIMEAAGEGKVSSRLTEAFAVLTKVLNKTVDISSLKGVVKTQLRRF
;
A
#
# COMPACT_ATOMS: atom_id res chain seq x y z
N TRP A 1 0.18 -18.33 -31.40
CA TRP A 1 -0.58 -19.58 -31.34
C TRP A 1 -0.04 -20.56 -32.36
N THR A 2 0.59 -21.67 -31.93
CA THR A 2 0.66 -22.90 -32.73
C THR A 2 -0.50 -23.80 -32.31
N THR A 3 -1.03 -24.56 -33.26
CA THR A 3 -2.26 -25.34 -33.23
C THR A 3 -2.37 -26.43 -32.14
N HIS A 4 -1.36 -26.60 -31.28
CA HIS A 4 -1.35 -27.61 -30.21
C HIS A 4 -1.91 -27.14 -28.85
N GLU A 5 -2.18 -25.83 -28.65
CA GLU A 5 -2.55 -25.31 -27.33
C GLU A 5 -4.06 -25.10 -27.09
N GLN A 6 -4.92 -25.29 -28.09
CA GLN A 6 -6.37 -25.04 -28.00
C GLN A 6 -7.15 -26.08 -27.17
N GLY A 7 -6.51 -27.15 -26.69
CA GLY A 7 -7.16 -28.24 -25.94
C GLY A 7 -6.75 -28.39 -24.48
N GLN A 8 -5.96 -27.47 -23.92
CA GLN A 8 -5.46 -27.65 -22.54
C GLN A 8 -6.45 -27.14 -21.48
N PRO A 9 -6.59 -27.84 -20.33
CA PRO A 9 -7.50 -27.42 -19.27
C PRO A 9 -7.21 -25.99 -18.81
N ALA A 10 -8.26 -25.18 -18.61
CA ALA A 10 -8.14 -23.78 -18.18
C ALA A 10 -7.32 -23.60 -16.88
N ILE A 11 -7.31 -24.62 -16.02
CA ILE A 11 -6.49 -24.67 -14.80
C ILE A 11 -4.99 -24.78 -15.11
N TRP A 12 -4.60 -25.56 -16.13
CA TRP A 12 -3.19 -25.68 -16.52
C TRP A 12 -2.68 -24.37 -17.13
N ALA A 13 -3.49 -23.73 -17.97
CA ALA A 13 -3.20 -22.40 -18.50
C ALA A 13 -3.03 -21.36 -17.38
N TYR A 14 -3.82 -21.45 -16.31
CA TYR A 14 -3.71 -20.57 -15.14
C TYR A 14 -2.35 -20.70 -14.44
N TYR A 15 -1.87 -21.93 -14.20
CA TYR A 15 -0.55 -22.11 -13.56
C TYR A 15 0.60 -21.58 -14.41
N ARG A 16 0.54 -21.75 -15.74
CA ARG A 16 1.53 -21.12 -16.64
C ARG A 16 1.47 -19.61 -16.59
N ALA A 17 0.25 -19.04 -16.60
CA ALA A 17 0.08 -17.59 -16.50
C ALA A 17 0.61 -17.06 -15.16
N LEU A 18 0.44 -17.78 -14.05
CA LEU A 18 1.05 -17.44 -12.76
C LEU A 18 2.58 -17.43 -12.81
N VAL A 19 3.19 -18.44 -13.43
CA VAL A 19 4.65 -18.51 -13.59
C VAL A 19 5.14 -17.37 -14.47
N ALA A 20 4.51 -17.13 -15.62
CA ALA A 20 4.85 -16.04 -16.51
C ALA A 20 4.72 -14.67 -15.81
N LEU A 21 3.61 -14.43 -15.10
CA LEU A 21 3.40 -13.21 -14.31
C LEU A 21 4.51 -13.02 -13.25
N SER A 22 4.94 -14.10 -12.59
CA SER A 22 6.02 -14.03 -11.59
C SER A 22 7.38 -13.67 -12.20
N LYS A 23 7.62 -14.07 -13.45
CA LYS A 23 8.84 -13.80 -14.21
C LYS A 23 8.77 -12.50 -15.03
N LYS A 24 7.64 -11.79 -15.00
CA LYS A 24 7.35 -10.63 -15.87
C LYS A 24 7.43 -11.00 -17.37
N GLU A 25 7.07 -12.22 -17.70
CA GLU A 25 6.93 -12.71 -19.06
C GLU A 25 5.49 -12.49 -19.56
N ASP A 26 5.32 -12.46 -20.89
CA ASP A 26 4.00 -12.39 -21.49
C ASP A 26 3.16 -13.61 -21.14
N TRP A 27 1.87 -13.39 -20.94
CA TRP A 27 0.90 -14.44 -20.66
C TRP A 27 -0.35 -14.21 -21.50
N VAL A 28 -1.11 -15.27 -21.73
CA VAL A 28 -2.29 -15.25 -22.59
C VAL A 28 -3.52 -15.55 -21.76
N LEU A 29 -4.51 -14.67 -21.83
CA LEU A 29 -5.83 -14.93 -21.27
C LEU A 29 -6.53 -16.00 -22.13
N PRO A 30 -7.05 -17.10 -21.57
CA PRO A 30 -7.87 -18.02 -22.32
C PRO A 30 -9.10 -17.32 -22.88
N ASN A 31 -9.55 -17.76 -24.05
CA ASN A 31 -10.79 -17.27 -24.61
C ASN A 31 -11.97 -17.86 -23.81
N PHE A 32 -12.58 -17.05 -22.97
CA PHE A 32 -13.74 -17.43 -22.19
C PHE A 32 -15.00 -17.09 -22.98
N THR A 33 -15.47 -18.01 -23.82
CA THR A 33 -16.78 -17.87 -24.45
C THR A 33 -17.87 -18.03 -23.38
N SER A 34 -18.83 -17.11 -23.35
CA SER A 34 -19.84 -16.90 -22.28
C SER A 34 -20.71 -18.11 -21.91
N HIS A 35 -20.67 -19.19 -22.67
CA HIS A 35 -21.56 -20.35 -22.50
C HIS A 35 -20.86 -21.62 -21.97
N SER A 36 -19.54 -21.59 -21.71
CA SER A 36 -18.77 -22.81 -21.40
C SER A 36 -17.84 -22.74 -20.20
N ILE A 37 -17.75 -21.60 -19.50
CA ILE A 37 -16.84 -21.48 -18.35
C ILE A 37 -17.54 -21.86 -17.05
N GLU A 38 -16.94 -22.81 -16.33
CA GLU A 38 -17.36 -23.12 -14.97
C GLU A 38 -17.08 -21.91 -14.06
N VAL A 39 -18.03 -21.56 -13.19
CA VAL A 39 -17.91 -20.39 -12.29
C VAL A 39 -16.65 -20.46 -11.42
N SER A 40 -16.23 -21.65 -10.97
CA SER A 40 -15.00 -21.86 -10.21
C SER A 40 -13.74 -21.44 -11.00
N THR A 41 -13.71 -21.77 -12.30
CA THR A 41 -12.64 -21.39 -13.23
C THR A 41 -12.65 -19.88 -13.47
N ALA A 42 -13.83 -19.27 -13.60
CA ALA A 42 -13.94 -17.83 -13.72
C ALA A 42 -13.45 -17.09 -12.46
N ILE A 43 -13.78 -17.59 -11.26
CA ILE A 43 -13.28 -17.03 -9.99
C ILE A 43 -11.74 -17.12 -9.94
N LEU A 44 -11.18 -18.27 -10.33
CA LEU A 44 -9.74 -18.50 -10.37
C LEU A 44 -9.03 -17.47 -11.28
N TRP A 45 -9.51 -17.31 -12.51
CA TRP A 45 -8.97 -16.35 -13.47
C TRP A 45 -9.27 -14.90 -13.08
N GLY A 46 -10.42 -14.61 -12.47
CA GLY A 46 -10.73 -13.28 -11.95
C GLY A 46 -9.74 -12.83 -10.88
N ARG A 47 -9.37 -13.73 -9.95
CA ARG A 47 -8.32 -13.45 -8.96
C ARG A 47 -6.95 -13.19 -9.62
N PHE A 48 -6.62 -13.92 -10.68
CA PHE A 48 -5.41 -13.67 -11.47
C PHE A 48 -5.45 -12.31 -12.16
N LEU A 49 -6.56 -11.94 -12.79
CA LEU A 49 -6.71 -10.66 -13.50
C LEU A 49 -6.59 -9.46 -12.56
N VAL A 50 -7.12 -9.54 -11.34
CA VAL A 50 -6.87 -8.54 -10.30
C VAL A 50 -5.37 -8.45 -9.99
N LYS A 51 -4.68 -9.59 -9.81
CA LYS A 51 -3.24 -9.62 -9.52
C LYS A 51 -2.39 -9.07 -10.68
N ALA A 52 -2.86 -9.24 -11.92
CA ALA A 52 -2.21 -8.77 -13.13
C ALA A 52 -2.59 -7.33 -13.53
N ASP A 53 -3.38 -6.62 -12.71
CA ASP A 53 -3.89 -5.28 -13.00
C ASP A 53 -4.66 -5.20 -14.34
N GLN A 54 -5.50 -6.20 -14.62
CA GLN A 54 -6.26 -6.33 -15.87
C GLN A 54 -7.78 -6.22 -15.62
N PHE A 55 -8.23 -5.05 -15.17
CA PHE A 55 -9.62 -4.82 -14.77
C PHE A 55 -10.63 -4.83 -15.93
N GLU A 56 -10.21 -4.45 -17.14
CA GLU A 56 -11.08 -4.56 -18.33
C GLU A 56 -11.37 -6.00 -18.72
N ALA A 57 -10.37 -6.87 -18.63
CA ALA A 57 -10.56 -8.30 -18.81
C ALA A 57 -11.38 -8.91 -17.67
N LEU A 58 -11.20 -8.41 -16.44
CA LEU A 58 -12.01 -8.84 -15.29
C LEU A 58 -13.49 -8.51 -15.51
N HIS A 59 -13.83 -7.31 -15.95
CA HIS A 59 -15.21 -6.93 -16.26
C HIS A 59 -15.85 -7.90 -17.26
N ARG A 60 -15.19 -8.12 -18.41
CA ARG A 60 -15.68 -9.05 -19.44
C ARG A 60 -15.83 -10.49 -18.94
N LEU A 61 -14.93 -10.94 -18.06
CA LEU A 61 -15.02 -12.27 -17.46
C LEU A 61 -16.22 -12.41 -16.52
N LEU A 62 -16.52 -11.37 -15.75
CA LEU A 62 -17.59 -11.40 -14.74
C LEU A 62 -18.98 -11.08 -15.28
N GLU A 63 -19.07 -10.30 -16.36
CA GLU A 63 -20.34 -9.85 -16.96
C GLU A 63 -21.38 -10.97 -17.18
N PRO A 64 -21.03 -12.15 -17.74
CA PRO A 64 -22.01 -13.22 -17.94
C PRO A 64 -22.34 -14.02 -16.66
N ILE A 65 -21.68 -13.75 -15.53
CA ILE A 65 -21.77 -14.56 -14.31
C ILE A 65 -22.72 -13.89 -13.32
N ALA A 66 -23.68 -14.68 -12.82
CA ALA A 66 -24.63 -14.21 -11.82
C ALA A 66 -23.93 -13.72 -10.53
N LYS A 67 -24.43 -12.59 -10.00
CA LYS A 67 -23.96 -11.95 -8.76
C LYS A 67 -24.61 -12.57 -7.51
N ASP A 68 -24.68 -13.89 -7.42
CA ASP A 68 -25.28 -14.65 -6.30
C ASP A 68 -24.23 -15.40 -5.45
N ARG A 69 -22.97 -15.39 -5.87
CA ARG A 69 -21.85 -15.97 -5.13
C ARG A 69 -20.97 -14.91 -4.46
N PRO A 70 -20.59 -15.08 -3.19
CA PRO A 70 -19.70 -14.15 -2.49
C PRO A 70 -18.38 -13.89 -3.22
N ASP A 71 -17.74 -14.93 -3.76
CA ASP A 71 -16.48 -14.77 -4.50
C ASP A 71 -16.60 -13.91 -5.76
N VAL A 72 -17.72 -14.03 -6.48
CA VAL A 72 -18.01 -13.23 -7.67
C VAL A 72 -18.32 -11.79 -7.28
N LEU A 73 -19.10 -11.59 -6.22
CA LEU A 73 -19.38 -10.26 -5.64
C LEU A 73 -18.10 -9.58 -5.16
N ASN A 74 -17.18 -10.32 -4.55
CA ASN A 74 -15.89 -9.80 -4.08
C ASN A 74 -14.97 -9.39 -5.24
N LEU A 75 -15.04 -10.09 -6.38
CA LEU A 75 -14.34 -9.68 -7.60
C LEU A 75 -14.98 -8.42 -8.21
N TRP A 76 -16.31 -8.32 -8.23
CA TRP A 76 -17.00 -7.09 -8.60
C TRP A 76 -16.67 -5.92 -7.68
N LEU A 77 -16.57 -6.13 -6.37
CA LEU A 77 -16.16 -5.11 -5.40
C LEU A 77 -14.79 -4.57 -5.75
N ARG A 78 -13.82 -5.44 -6.07
CA ARG A 78 -12.48 -5.03 -6.52
C ARG A 78 -12.52 -4.24 -7.81
N TYR A 79 -13.35 -4.65 -8.77
CA TYR A 79 -13.54 -3.92 -10.02
C TYR A 79 -14.12 -2.53 -9.77
N TYR A 80 -15.21 -2.41 -9.01
CA TYR A 80 -15.86 -1.12 -8.74
C TYR A 80 -15.01 -0.19 -7.88
N LEU A 81 -14.19 -0.71 -6.97
CA LEU A 81 -13.15 0.08 -6.29
C LEU A 81 -12.11 0.63 -7.27
N HIS A 82 -11.72 -0.15 -8.29
CA HIS A 82 -10.74 0.27 -9.29
C HIS A 82 -11.30 1.34 -10.26
N VAL A 83 -12.55 1.17 -10.73
CA VAL A 83 -13.19 2.14 -11.64
C VAL A 83 -13.91 3.27 -10.90
N GLU A 84 -13.69 3.37 -9.58
CA GLU A 84 -14.23 4.43 -8.73
C GLU A 84 -15.77 4.54 -8.72
N ASN A 85 -16.47 3.41 -8.91
CA ASN A 85 -17.93 3.35 -8.82
C ASN A 85 -18.35 2.97 -7.39
N TRP A 86 -18.41 3.98 -6.52
CA TRP A 86 -18.64 3.78 -5.08
C TRP A 86 -20.00 3.17 -4.75
N GLU A 87 -21.06 3.60 -5.44
CA GLU A 87 -22.42 3.08 -5.22
C GLU A 87 -22.51 1.59 -5.55
N ALA A 88 -22.01 1.18 -6.72
CA ALA A 88 -21.98 -0.22 -7.11
C ALA A 88 -21.06 -1.05 -6.21
N ALA A 89 -19.95 -0.48 -5.74
CA ALA A 89 -19.05 -1.13 -4.79
C ALA A 89 -19.75 -1.40 -3.44
N ILE A 90 -20.49 -0.42 -2.91
CA ILE A 90 -21.29 -0.58 -1.68
C ILE A 90 -22.35 -1.67 -1.88
N GLU A 91 -23.09 -1.63 -2.99
CA GLU A 91 -24.14 -2.61 -3.29
C GLU A 91 -23.61 -4.05 -3.28
N VAL A 92 -22.53 -4.33 -4.03
CA VAL A 92 -21.97 -5.68 -4.10
C VAL A 92 -21.28 -6.08 -2.80
N GLY A 93 -20.69 -5.14 -2.07
CA GLY A 93 -20.08 -5.38 -0.77
C GLY A 93 -21.13 -5.79 0.28
N LEU A 94 -22.23 -5.06 0.37
CA LEU A 94 -23.36 -5.37 1.25
C LEU A 94 -24.00 -6.70 0.86
N LYS A 95 -24.23 -6.95 -0.43
CA LYS A 95 -24.76 -8.24 -0.89
C LYS A 95 -23.80 -9.40 -0.59
N SER A 96 -22.50 -9.18 -0.64
CA SER A 96 -21.51 -10.20 -0.27
C SER A 96 -21.58 -10.52 1.22
N THR A 97 -21.69 -9.50 2.09
CA THR A 97 -21.74 -9.70 3.55
C THR A 97 -23.07 -10.28 4.05
N THR A 98 -24.17 -10.11 3.33
CA THR A 98 -25.43 -10.81 3.64
C THR A 98 -25.36 -12.31 3.34
N LEU A 99 -24.61 -12.71 2.32
CA LEU A 99 -24.41 -14.13 1.98
C LEU A 99 -23.35 -14.79 2.88
N VAL A 100 -22.26 -14.09 3.17
CA VAL A 100 -21.20 -14.56 4.09
C VAL A 100 -20.75 -13.41 4.97
N PHE A 101 -21.10 -13.47 6.26
CA PHE A 101 -20.82 -12.37 7.18
C PHE A 101 -19.33 -12.24 7.56
N HIS A 102 -18.63 -13.36 7.75
CA HIS A 102 -17.24 -13.39 8.24
C HIS A 102 -16.25 -13.06 7.11
N GLN A 103 -16.20 -11.78 6.71
CA GLN A 103 -15.34 -11.28 5.64
C GLN A 103 -14.65 -9.96 6.04
N PRO A 104 -13.58 -9.98 6.86
CA PRO A 104 -12.94 -8.75 7.37
C PRO A 104 -12.53 -7.76 6.28
N TRP A 105 -12.04 -8.23 5.14
CA TRP A 105 -11.66 -7.37 4.02
C TRP A 105 -12.87 -6.62 3.42
N VAL A 106 -14.04 -7.27 3.28
CA VAL A 106 -15.25 -6.62 2.73
C VAL A 106 -15.77 -5.57 3.69
N HIS A 107 -15.79 -5.86 5.00
CA HIS A 107 -16.17 -4.85 6.01
C HIS A 107 -15.21 -3.67 6.04
N GLY A 108 -13.91 -3.90 5.85
CA GLY A 108 -12.92 -2.83 5.66
C GLY A 108 -13.18 -1.98 4.42
N ALA A 109 -13.55 -2.61 3.31
CA ALA A 109 -13.95 -1.92 2.08
C ALA A 109 -15.18 -1.05 2.29
N LEU A 110 -16.22 -1.62 2.92
CA LEU A 110 -17.45 -0.90 3.24
C LEU A 110 -17.20 0.26 4.20
N ALA A 111 -16.36 0.09 5.22
CA ALA A 111 -15.99 1.17 6.12
C ALA A 111 -15.37 2.35 5.37
N TRP A 112 -14.45 2.08 4.46
CA TRP A 112 -13.84 3.11 3.62
C TRP A 112 -14.85 3.76 2.66
N LEU A 113 -15.67 2.93 2.00
CA LEU A 113 -16.69 3.39 1.04
C LEU A 113 -17.73 4.30 1.72
N PHE A 114 -18.20 3.94 2.92
CA PHE A 114 -19.16 4.75 3.67
C PHE A 114 -18.58 6.11 4.08
N ILE A 115 -17.31 6.17 4.49
CA ILE A 115 -16.64 7.48 4.68
C ILE A 115 -16.64 8.27 3.37
N LYS A 116 -16.30 7.63 2.25
CA LYS A 116 -16.26 8.30 0.94
C LYS A 116 -17.62 8.83 0.48
N THR A 117 -18.70 8.15 0.82
CA THR A 117 -20.06 8.57 0.47
C THR A 117 -20.75 9.40 1.55
N GLY A 118 -20.03 9.74 2.64
CA GLY A 118 -20.53 10.64 3.69
C GLY A 118 -21.34 9.99 4.82
N ASP A 119 -21.37 8.66 4.90
CA ASP A 119 -22.05 7.91 5.97
C ASP A 119 -21.05 7.50 7.07
N ALA A 120 -20.75 8.45 7.97
CA ALA A 120 -19.78 8.22 9.04
C ALA A 120 -20.22 7.15 10.06
N GLU A 121 -21.54 7.00 10.28
CA GLU A 121 -22.08 6.04 11.25
C GLU A 121 -21.97 4.61 10.72
N ALA A 122 -22.37 4.37 9.47
CA ALA A 122 -22.19 3.08 8.82
C ALA A 122 -20.71 2.72 8.69
N ALA A 123 -19.85 3.70 8.39
CA ALA A 123 -18.41 3.51 8.35
C ALA A 123 -17.84 3.04 9.69
N HIS A 124 -18.21 3.70 10.79
CA HIS A 124 -17.77 3.33 12.13
C HIS A 124 -18.22 1.91 12.49
N THR A 125 -19.47 1.59 12.20
CA THR A 125 -20.05 0.26 12.42
C THR A 125 -19.30 -0.82 11.62
N ALA A 126 -19.10 -0.61 10.32
CA ALA A 126 -18.36 -1.55 9.47
C ALA A 126 -16.92 -1.75 9.95
N LYS A 127 -16.24 -0.69 10.41
CA LYS A 127 -14.88 -0.79 10.97
C LYS A 127 -14.87 -1.56 12.30
N ALA A 128 -15.86 -1.34 13.16
CA ALA A 128 -16.00 -2.08 14.42
C ALA A 128 -16.25 -3.58 14.16
N VAL A 129 -17.14 -3.91 13.22
CA VAL A 129 -17.38 -5.28 12.77
C VAL A 129 -16.11 -5.90 12.20
N GLN A 130 -15.41 -5.20 11.29
CA GLN A 130 -14.13 -5.68 10.77
C GLN A 130 -13.16 -6.06 11.89
N LYS A 131 -12.99 -5.18 12.88
CA LYS A 131 -12.10 -5.42 14.01
C LYS A 131 -12.53 -6.62 14.85
N ALA A 132 -13.84 -6.77 15.11
CA ALA A 132 -14.38 -7.88 15.88
C ALA A 132 -14.24 -9.26 15.19
N LEU A 133 -14.13 -9.28 13.86
CA LEU A 133 -13.92 -10.50 13.08
C LEU A 133 -12.45 -10.92 13.01
N LEU A 134 -11.51 -10.03 13.32
CA LEU A 134 -10.09 -10.33 13.34
C LEU A 134 -9.67 -10.86 14.71
N PRO A 135 -8.67 -11.75 14.78
CA PRO A 135 -8.12 -12.16 16.06
C PRO A 135 -7.56 -10.94 16.81
N ASP A 136 -7.77 -10.91 18.12
CA ASP A 136 -7.17 -9.89 18.99
C ASP A 136 -5.68 -10.18 19.09
N ASP A 137 -4.91 -9.59 18.17
CA ASP A 137 -3.48 -9.80 18.05
C ASP A 137 -2.74 -8.70 18.81
N HIS A 138 -2.38 -8.99 20.06
CA HIS A 138 -1.57 -8.11 20.92
C HIS A 138 -0.08 -8.05 20.51
N LYS A 139 0.27 -8.56 19.32
CA LYS A 139 1.62 -8.41 18.76
C LYS A 139 2.04 -6.95 18.67
N VAL A 140 3.33 -6.75 18.88
CA VAL A 140 3.99 -5.47 18.61
C VAL A 140 3.88 -5.17 17.10
N PRO A 141 3.58 -3.92 16.71
CA PRO A 141 3.42 -3.57 15.30
C PRO A 141 4.72 -3.66 14.51
N LEU A 142 4.61 -4.02 13.23
CA LEU A 142 5.67 -3.80 12.24
C LEU A 142 5.61 -2.34 11.76
N PHE A 143 6.69 -1.58 11.89
CA PHE A 143 6.75 -0.21 11.39
C PHE A 143 7.33 -0.19 9.98
N ILE A 144 6.66 0.47 9.05
CA ILE A 144 7.08 0.54 7.65
C ILE A 144 7.15 2.00 7.24
N VAL A 145 8.32 2.48 6.83
CA VAL A 145 8.46 3.80 6.21
C VAL A 145 8.43 3.66 4.70
N THR A 146 7.50 4.38 4.08
CA THR A 146 7.25 4.34 2.64
C THR A 146 7.16 5.74 2.05
N GLY A 147 7.29 5.82 0.74
CA GLY A 147 7.22 7.07 -0.03
C GLY A 147 8.04 7.01 -1.31
N PRO A 148 7.85 7.97 -2.22
CA PRO A 148 8.69 8.13 -3.39
C PRO A 148 10.17 8.34 -3.01
N PRO A 149 11.13 7.95 -3.86
CA PRO A 149 12.51 8.35 -3.69
C PRO A 149 12.60 9.88 -3.54
N ARG A 150 13.33 10.35 -2.52
CA ARG A 150 13.48 11.79 -2.16
C ARG A 150 12.29 12.48 -1.47
N SER A 151 11.24 11.74 -1.09
CA SER A 151 10.15 12.31 -0.26
C SER A 151 10.49 12.47 1.22
N GLY A 152 11.72 12.14 1.63
CA GLY A 152 12.12 12.18 3.04
C GLY A 152 11.94 10.84 3.78
N THR A 153 11.90 9.70 3.09
CA THR A 153 11.87 8.37 3.75
C THR A 153 13.01 8.14 4.75
N SER A 154 14.21 8.65 4.49
CA SER A 154 15.30 8.61 5.49
C SER A 154 14.99 9.46 6.73
N LEU A 155 14.29 10.60 6.57
CA LEU A 155 13.85 11.46 7.67
C LEU A 155 12.80 10.74 8.52
N GLY A 156 11.84 10.06 7.88
CA GLY A 156 10.87 9.21 8.58
C GLY A 156 11.53 8.09 9.38
N MET A 157 12.54 7.43 8.83
CA MET A 157 13.33 6.41 9.55
C MET A 157 14.06 7.00 10.76
N GLN A 158 14.65 8.20 10.62
CA GLN A 158 15.32 8.88 11.73
C GLN A 158 14.35 9.32 12.83
N LEU A 159 13.15 9.77 12.46
CA LEU A 159 12.08 10.09 13.40
C LEU A 159 11.68 8.86 14.20
N LEU A 160 11.43 7.72 13.55
CA LEU A 160 11.14 6.48 14.26
C LEU A 160 12.29 6.06 15.19
N LYS A 161 13.55 6.19 14.73
CA LYS A 161 14.73 5.93 15.56
C LYS A 161 14.81 6.83 16.79
N SER A 162 14.58 8.15 16.65
CA SER A 162 14.54 9.08 17.79
C SER A 162 13.40 8.76 18.75
N LEU A 163 12.34 8.14 18.22
CA LEU A 163 11.23 7.62 18.97
C LEU A 163 11.46 6.20 19.54
N GLY A 164 12.68 5.65 19.44
CA GLY A 164 13.02 4.35 20.03
C GLY A 164 12.58 3.14 19.20
N VAL A 165 12.05 3.34 17.99
CA VAL A 165 11.77 2.27 17.02
C VAL A 165 13.03 2.06 16.19
N LEU A 166 13.76 0.98 16.47
CA LEU A 166 15.05 0.74 15.83
C LEU A 166 14.88 0.45 14.33
N PRO A 167 15.74 1.01 13.46
CA PRO A 167 15.70 0.74 12.03
C PRO A 167 16.40 -0.56 11.67
N VAL A 168 15.79 -1.33 10.79
CA VAL A 168 16.38 -2.50 10.15
C VAL A 168 17.20 -2.04 8.96
N THR A 169 18.52 -2.17 9.06
CA THR A 169 19.49 -1.80 8.03
C THR A 169 20.66 -2.77 8.07
N ASP A 170 21.31 -3.00 6.94
CA ASP A 170 22.54 -3.79 6.87
C ASP A 170 23.81 -2.92 6.93
N GLU A 171 23.64 -1.60 7.05
CA GLU A 171 24.71 -0.60 7.12
C GLU A 171 25.70 -0.64 5.94
N THR A 172 25.34 -1.32 4.84
CA THR A 172 26.23 -1.52 3.68
C THR A 172 26.57 -0.20 2.99
N ARG A 173 25.60 0.70 2.88
CA ARG A 173 25.76 2.01 2.24
C ARG A 173 25.99 3.10 3.30
N LYS A 174 27.24 3.56 3.38
CA LYS A 174 27.67 4.63 4.30
C LYS A 174 27.11 5.99 3.88
N ALA A 175 27.17 6.95 4.81
CA ALA A 175 26.83 8.34 4.55
C ALA A 175 27.66 8.92 3.39
N ASP A 176 27.03 9.75 2.56
CA ASP A 176 27.65 10.46 1.44
C ASP A 176 27.16 11.91 1.37
N GLU A 177 27.58 12.65 0.34
CA GLU A 177 27.20 14.06 0.14
C GLU A 177 25.69 14.28 -0.08
N PHE A 178 24.96 13.25 -0.54
CA PHE A 178 23.52 13.31 -0.78
C PHE A 178 22.69 12.90 0.45
N ASN A 179 23.29 12.17 1.38
CA ASN A 179 22.69 11.76 2.64
C ASN A 179 23.74 11.58 3.76
N ALA A 180 24.07 12.66 4.44
CA ALA A 180 25.04 12.70 5.53
C ALA A 180 24.67 11.83 6.76
N ALA A 181 23.44 11.32 6.83
CA ALA A 181 22.97 10.45 7.92
C ALA A 181 23.07 8.95 7.59
N GLY A 182 23.54 8.58 6.39
CA GLY A 182 23.59 7.19 5.94
C GLY A 182 22.23 6.67 5.46
N TYR A 183 22.23 5.46 4.89
CA TYR A 183 21.07 4.86 4.28
C TYR A 183 20.45 3.78 5.18
N PHE A 184 19.12 3.70 5.15
CA PHE A 184 18.34 2.67 5.85
C PHE A 184 17.85 1.59 4.88
N GLU A 185 18.61 1.35 3.82
CA GLU A 185 18.31 0.31 2.85
C GLU A 185 18.80 -1.04 3.39
N HIS A 186 18.07 -2.10 3.07
CA HIS A 186 18.45 -3.47 3.41
C HIS A 186 18.47 -4.29 2.11
N GLU A 187 19.55 -5.02 1.86
CA GLU A 187 19.80 -5.72 0.59
C GLU A 187 18.70 -6.74 0.26
N LYS A 188 18.13 -7.44 1.25
CA LYS A 188 16.95 -8.30 1.03
C LYS A 188 15.76 -7.58 0.41
N ILE A 189 15.50 -6.32 0.80
CA ILE A 189 14.39 -5.54 0.26
C ILE A 189 14.73 -5.03 -1.14
N LYS A 190 15.97 -4.57 -1.32
CA LYS A 190 16.48 -4.09 -2.60
C LYS A 190 16.52 -5.19 -3.66
N SER A 191 16.90 -6.41 -3.28
CA SER A 191 16.91 -7.61 -4.12
C SER A 191 15.55 -8.33 -4.17
N TRP A 192 14.57 -7.90 -3.38
CA TRP A 192 13.24 -8.50 -3.27
C TRP A 192 13.27 -10.00 -2.90
N THR A 193 14.18 -10.38 -2.00
CA THR A 193 14.43 -11.77 -1.56
C THR A 193 13.93 -12.05 -0.13
N PHE A 194 12.95 -11.27 0.36
CA PHE A 194 12.35 -11.43 1.67
C PHE A 194 10.92 -12.00 1.59
N ASP A 195 10.46 -12.59 2.70
CA ASP A 195 9.14 -13.16 2.85
C ASP A 195 8.43 -12.62 4.11
N ALA A 196 7.19 -13.06 4.33
CA ALA A 196 6.39 -12.67 5.49
C ALA A 196 7.03 -13.11 6.81
N ASN A 197 7.71 -14.25 6.85
CA ASN A 197 8.37 -14.75 8.05
C ASN A 197 9.54 -13.86 8.47
N TRP A 198 10.33 -13.38 7.50
CA TRP A 198 11.38 -12.43 7.78
C TRP A 198 10.82 -11.11 8.34
N LEU A 199 9.75 -10.58 7.75
CA LEU A 199 9.08 -9.37 8.27
C LEU A 199 8.44 -9.59 9.65
N GLU A 200 7.88 -10.77 9.92
CA GLU A 200 7.31 -11.12 11.22
C GLU A 200 8.37 -11.01 12.34
N GLY A 201 9.62 -11.40 12.06
CA GLY A 201 10.74 -11.27 12.98
C GLY A 201 11.20 -9.81 13.25
N LEU A 202 10.67 -8.83 12.51
CA LEU A 202 11.05 -7.41 12.62
C LEU A 202 10.01 -6.57 13.38
N ARG A 203 9.02 -7.19 14.03
CA ARG A 203 8.04 -6.46 14.86
C ARG A 203 8.72 -5.61 15.92
N GLY A 204 8.20 -4.41 16.14
CA GLY A 204 8.80 -3.38 17.00
C GLY A 204 9.95 -2.61 16.36
N GLN A 205 10.40 -3.01 15.17
CA GLN A 205 11.43 -2.31 14.39
C GLN A 205 10.81 -1.65 13.16
N SER A 206 11.58 -0.74 12.56
CA SER A 206 11.19 -0.01 11.35
C SER A 206 11.93 -0.51 10.13
N VAL A 207 11.21 -0.69 9.04
CA VAL A 207 11.76 -1.12 7.75
C VAL A 207 11.36 -0.13 6.66
N LYS A 208 12.30 0.19 5.76
CA LYS A 208 12.03 1.08 4.62
C LYS A 208 11.63 0.27 3.39
N ILE A 209 10.42 0.46 2.89
CA ILE A 209 9.92 -0.14 1.65
C ILE A 209 9.31 0.98 0.81
N VAL A 210 9.83 1.21 -0.41
CA VAL A 210 9.37 2.31 -1.26
C VAL A 210 7.94 2.07 -1.80
N ALA A 211 7.20 3.17 -2.03
CA ALA A 211 5.75 3.16 -2.24
C ALA A 211 5.18 2.22 -3.32
N PRO A 212 5.78 2.02 -4.52
CA PRO A 212 5.16 1.12 -5.48
C PRO A 212 5.35 -0.36 -5.11
N LEU A 213 6.31 -0.65 -4.23
CA LEU A 213 6.65 -2.01 -3.83
C LEU A 213 5.86 -2.46 -2.60
N LEU A 214 5.49 -1.54 -1.71
CA LEU A 214 4.79 -1.88 -0.47
C LEU A 214 3.48 -2.66 -0.71
N ILE A 215 2.70 -2.28 -1.73
CA ILE A 215 1.46 -2.97 -2.10
C ILE A 215 1.70 -4.44 -2.49
N LYS A 216 2.90 -4.76 -2.97
CA LYS A 216 3.31 -6.10 -3.39
C LYS A 216 4.13 -6.84 -2.32
N ALA A 217 4.43 -6.18 -1.21
CA ALA A 217 5.24 -6.77 -0.15
C ALA A 217 4.49 -7.94 0.50
N PRO A 218 5.16 -9.06 0.81
CA PRO A 218 4.58 -10.18 1.55
C PRO A 218 4.42 -9.80 3.03
N LEU A 219 3.52 -8.87 3.34
CA LEU A 219 3.31 -8.39 4.71
C LEU A 219 2.67 -9.50 5.56
N PRO A 220 3.14 -9.70 6.80
CA PRO A 220 2.49 -10.63 7.71
C PRO A 220 1.14 -10.08 8.20
N GLU A 221 0.29 -10.99 8.69
CA GLU A 221 -0.93 -10.65 9.43
C GLU A 221 -0.59 -9.90 10.73
N GLY A 222 -1.53 -9.16 11.30
CA GLY A 222 -1.33 -8.47 12.58
C GLY A 222 -0.98 -6.98 12.42
N PRO A 223 -0.73 -6.29 13.55
CA PRO A 223 -0.59 -4.84 13.61
C PRO A 223 0.58 -4.33 12.76
N LYS A 224 0.34 -3.25 12.02
CA LYS A 224 1.33 -2.56 11.18
C LYS A 224 1.11 -1.06 11.18
N VAL A 225 2.20 -0.30 11.17
CA VAL A 225 2.18 1.17 11.20
C VAL A 225 2.92 1.66 9.97
N ILE A 226 2.19 2.28 9.06
CA ILE A 226 2.70 2.75 7.77
C ILE A 226 2.98 4.24 7.87
N ILE A 227 4.26 4.62 7.90
CA ILE A 227 4.70 6.01 7.83
C ILE A 227 4.85 6.38 6.35
N ALA A 228 3.87 7.08 5.81
CA ALA A 228 3.84 7.51 4.41
C ALA A 228 4.42 8.91 4.25
N MET A 229 5.64 8.99 3.72
CA MET A 229 6.33 10.25 3.46
C MET A 229 5.88 10.91 2.15
N ARG A 230 5.35 12.12 2.26
CA ARG A 230 4.92 13.01 1.18
C ARG A 230 5.90 14.16 0.99
N ARG A 231 5.94 14.70 -0.23
CA ARG A 231 6.71 15.89 -0.58
C ARG A 231 6.06 16.57 -1.78
N GLU A 232 6.13 17.89 -1.83
CA GLU A 232 5.62 18.67 -2.96
C GLU A 232 6.23 18.21 -4.28
N GLY A 233 5.40 18.07 -5.31
CA GLY A 233 5.74 17.36 -6.54
C GLY A 233 6.94 17.94 -7.28
N ASN A 234 6.97 19.27 -7.46
CA ASN A 234 8.09 19.94 -8.13
C ASN A 234 9.40 19.79 -7.33
N ALA A 235 9.35 19.96 -6.01
CA ALA A 235 10.52 19.83 -5.13
C ALA A 235 11.04 18.39 -5.09
N LEU A 236 10.13 17.41 -5.07
CA LEU A 236 10.45 15.98 -5.16
C LEU A 236 11.23 15.67 -6.44
N MET A 237 10.70 16.11 -7.59
CA MET A 237 11.29 15.84 -8.89
C MET A 237 12.65 16.52 -9.08
N GLN A 238 12.80 17.77 -8.65
CA GLN A 238 14.09 18.47 -8.66
C GLN A 238 15.13 17.73 -7.80
N SER A 239 14.75 17.27 -6.61
CA SER A 239 15.64 16.50 -5.74
C SER A 239 16.05 15.16 -6.36
N GLN A 240 15.17 14.50 -7.11
CA GLN A 240 15.48 13.28 -7.86
C GLN A 240 16.48 13.55 -8.99
N ARG A 241 16.29 14.63 -9.76
CA ARG A 241 17.22 15.01 -10.83
C ARG A 241 18.61 15.34 -10.31
N HIS A 242 18.70 16.05 -9.18
CA HIS A 242 19.98 16.32 -8.51
C HIS A 242 20.69 15.03 -8.09
N LEU A 243 19.97 14.07 -7.47
CA LEU A 243 20.53 12.77 -7.09
C LEU A 243 21.06 11.98 -8.31
N MET A 244 20.40 12.10 -9.46
CA MET A 244 20.80 11.41 -10.69
C MET A 244 21.91 12.14 -11.47
N GLY A 245 22.39 13.30 -10.99
CA GLY A 245 23.33 14.15 -11.73
C GLY A 245 22.73 14.72 -13.02
N ALA A 246 21.39 14.79 -13.12
CA ALA A 246 20.64 15.10 -14.32
C ALA A 246 19.72 16.32 -14.13
N GLU A 247 20.23 17.38 -13.51
CA GLU A 247 19.47 18.57 -13.09
C GLU A 247 18.68 19.26 -14.20
N ARG A 248 19.14 19.16 -15.45
CA ARG A 248 18.50 19.76 -16.63
C ARG A 248 17.47 18.84 -17.31
N ALA A 249 17.30 17.61 -16.83
CA ALA A 249 16.35 16.68 -17.44
C ALA A 249 14.90 17.16 -17.18
N PRO A 250 14.04 17.17 -18.22
CA PRO A 250 12.68 17.68 -18.09
C PRO A 250 11.89 16.90 -17.03
N LEU A 251 11.01 17.62 -16.33
CA LEU A 251 10.07 17.03 -15.39
C LEU A 251 8.89 16.48 -16.18
N HIS A 252 8.67 15.16 -16.15
CA HIS A 252 7.56 14.54 -16.85
C HIS A 252 6.37 14.35 -15.91
N TRP A 253 5.24 14.97 -16.24
CA TRP A 253 3.98 14.86 -15.49
C TRP A 253 3.56 13.40 -15.21
N LYS A 254 3.79 12.49 -16.17
CA LYS A 254 3.52 11.04 -16.02
C LYS A 254 4.29 10.37 -14.87
N GLU A 255 5.45 10.92 -14.46
CA GLU A 255 6.21 10.39 -13.32
C GLU A 255 5.53 10.76 -11.99
N MET A 256 5.00 11.97 -11.87
CA MET A 256 4.25 12.43 -10.70
C MET A 256 2.93 11.67 -10.54
N ASP A 257 2.16 11.51 -11.62
CA ASP A 257 0.93 10.73 -11.61
C ASP A 257 1.15 9.31 -11.13
N ARG A 258 2.29 8.69 -11.48
CA ARG A 258 2.63 7.34 -11.02
C ARG A 258 2.84 7.30 -9.50
N TRP A 259 3.51 8.29 -8.92
CA TRP A 259 3.73 8.35 -7.48
C TRP A 259 2.44 8.63 -6.72
N GLU A 260 1.61 9.52 -7.26
CA GLU A 260 0.32 9.85 -6.67
C GLU A 260 -0.61 8.63 -6.72
N LYS A 261 -0.70 7.94 -7.86
CA LYS A 261 -1.46 6.70 -8.01
C LYS A 261 -0.98 5.63 -7.01
N ALA A 262 0.34 5.41 -6.90
CA ALA A 262 0.88 4.43 -5.95
C ALA A 262 0.57 4.79 -4.49
N HIS A 263 0.56 6.09 -4.15
CA HIS A 263 0.16 6.55 -2.81
C HIS A 263 -1.33 6.33 -2.55
N GLN A 264 -2.19 6.62 -3.52
CA GLN A 264 -3.63 6.42 -3.42
C GLN A 264 -3.99 4.95 -3.25
N GLU A 265 -3.38 4.06 -4.05
CA GLU A 265 -3.56 2.61 -3.94
C GLU A 265 -3.11 2.09 -2.57
N MET A 266 -1.95 2.53 -2.09
CA MET A 266 -1.41 2.18 -0.78
C MET A 266 -2.32 2.66 0.36
N THR A 267 -2.77 3.91 0.29
CA THR A 267 -3.67 4.52 1.29
C THR A 267 -5.02 3.81 1.32
N LEU A 268 -5.58 3.47 0.16
CA LEU A 268 -6.81 2.68 0.06
C LEU A 268 -6.63 1.32 0.74
N LEU A 269 -5.59 0.58 0.36
CA LEU A 269 -5.31 -0.76 0.88
C LEU A 269 -5.17 -0.77 2.40
N PHE A 270 -4.37 0.14 2.96
CA PHE A 270 -4.09 0.14 4.40
C PHE A 270 -5.17 0.81 5.23
N THR A 271 -5.91 1.80 4.70
CA THR A 271 -7.09 2.34 5.41
C THR A 271 -8.18 1.26 5.55
N MET A 272 -8.31 0.38 4.55
CA MET A 272 -9.21 -0.77 4.59
C MET A 272 -8.73 -1.89 5.53
N ASP A 273 -7.49 -1.89 6.00
CA ASP A 273 -6.99 -2.89 6.97
C ASP A 273 -7.27 -2.40 8.41
N ALA A 274 -7.94 -3.20 9.25
CA ALA A 274 -8.19 -2.85 10.65
C ALA A 274 -6.95 -2.96 11.55
N GLN A 275 -5.93 -3.69 11.09
CA GLN A 275 -4.66 -3.84 11.81
C GLN A 275 -3.59 -2.87 11.29
N ALA A 276 -3.90 -2.02 10.30
CA ALA A 276 -2.99 -1.00 9.82
C ALA A 276 -3.35 0.40 10.38
N ALA A 277 -2.33 1.15 10.77
CA ALA A 277 -2.42 2.58 11.02
C ALA A 277 -1.55 3.31 9.98
N VAL A 278 -2.16 4.17 9.16
CA VAL A 278 -1.43 5.01 8.21
C VAL A 278 -1.16 6.37 8.85
N VAL A 279 0.10 6.77 8.88
CA VAL A 279 0.56 8.07 9.36
C VAL A 279 1.19 8.79 8.18
N GLU A 280 0.50 9.78 7.64
CA GLU A 280 1.03 10.61 6.57
C GLU A 280 1.90 11.74 7.14
N LEU A 281 3.12 11.89 6.61
CA LEU A 281 4.06 12.92 7.02
C LEU A 281 4.54 13.68 5.79
N TRP A 282 4.32 15.00 5.80
CA TRP A 282 4.81 15.89 4.75
C TRP A 282 6.20 16.39 5.12
N PHE A 283 7.13 16.28 4.15
CA PHE A 283 8.49 16.77 4.32
C PHE A 283 8.49 18.25 4.72
N GLU A 284 7.72 19.07 4.01
CA GLU A 284 7.58 20.51 4.23
C GLU A 284 7.10 20.83 5.65
N ASP A 285 6.06 20.16 6.12
CA ASP A 285 5.51 20.36 7.47
C ASP A 285 6.54 20.02 8.57
N ILE A 286 7.33 18.95 8.38
CA ILE A 286 8.41 18.59 9.32
C ILE A 286 9.51 19.65 9.32
N MET A 287 9.88 20.15 8.14
CA MET A 287 10.94 21.16 8.00
C MET A 287 10.51 22.50 8.60
N GLU A 288 9.28 22.95 8.37
CA GLU A 288 8.71 24.17 8.95
C GLU A 288 8.62 24.04 10.48
N ALA A 289 8.14 22.90 10.99
CA ALA A 289 8.06 22.67 12.44
C ALA A 289 9.46 22.69 13.09
N ALA A 290 10.44 22.01 12.51
CA ALA A 290 11.79 22.00 13.07
C ALA A 290 12.55 23.33 12.89
N GLY A 291 12.20 24.11 11.86
CA GLY A 291 12.82 25.39 11.54
C GLY A 291 12.25 26.56 12.32
N GLU A 292 10.93 26.69 12.30
CA GLU A 292 10.17 27.86 12.75
C GLU A 292 9.34 27.58 14.00
N GLY A 293 9.23 26.32 14.42
CA GLY A 293 8.40 25.94 15.56
C GLY A 293 6.90 25.83 15.25
N LYS A 294 6.50 26.01 13.98
CA LYS A 294 5.10 25.96 13.54
C LYS A 294 4.68 24.53 13.22
N VAL A 295 3.71 24.00 13.95
CA VAL A 295 3.17 22.65 13.71
C VAL A 295 1.87 22.77 12.93
N SER A 296 1.81 22.17 11.74
CA SER A 296 0.60 22.13 10.94
C SER A 296 -0.48 21.25 11.58
N SER A 297 -1.74 21.39 11.16
CA SER A 297 -2.83 20.48 11.57
C SER A 297 -2.52 19.04 11.17
N ARG A 298 -2.04 18.83 9.93
CA ARG A 298 -1.64 17.51 9.40
C ARG A 298 -0.57 16.85 10.27
N LEU A 299 0.47 17.60 10.66
CA LEU A 299 1.54 17.09 11.50
C LEU A 299 1.05 16.81 12.93
N THR A 300 0.12 17.61 13.45
CA THR A 300 -0.52 17.38 14.74
C THR A 300 -1.31 16.07 14.76
N GLU A 301 -2.09 15.79 13.70
CA GLU A 301 -2.81 14.53 13.53
C GLU A 301 -1.85 13.34 13.47
N ALA A 302 -0.77 13.45 12.69
CA ALA A 302 0.26 12.42 12.60
C ALA A 302 0.90 12.13 13.96
N PHE A 303 1.21 13.17 14.74
CA PHE A 303 1.73 13.03 16.11
C PHE A 303 0.73 12.38 17.06
N ALA A 304 -0.57 12.68 16.94
CA ALA A 304 -1.60 12.04 17.76
C ALA A 304 -1.67 10.52 17.49
N VAL A 305 -1.60 10.10 16.21
CA VAL A 305 -1.57 8.68 15.85
C VAL A 305 -0.30 8.01 16.38
N LEU A 306 0.87 8.61 16.16
CA LEU A 306 2.14 8.07 16.67
C LEU A 306 2.17 7.99 18.20
N THR A 307 1.60 8.99 18.89
CA THR A 307 1.50 9.00 20.35
C THR A 307 0.69 7.81 20.85
N LYS A 308 -0.46 7.54 20.21
CA LYS A 308 -1.31 6.40 20.54
C LYS A 308 -0.62 5.06 20.27
N VAL A 309 0.03 4.94 19.12
CA VAL A 309 0.69 3.69 18.68
C VAL A 309 1.92 3.36 19.54
N LEU A 310 2.72 4.37 19.88
CA LEU A 310 3.96 4.19 20.64
C LEU A 310 3.75 4.27 22.16
N ASN A 311 2.52 4.56 22.60
CA ASN A 311 2.16 4.79 24.00
C ASN A 311 3.11 5.78 24.72
N LYS A 312 3.44 6.88 24.04
CA LYS A 312 4.33 7.93 24.55
C LYS A 312 4.09 9.23 23.79
N THR A 313 4.31 10.37 24.43
CA THR A 313 4.14 11.68 23.78
C THR A 313 5.08 11.85 22.59
N VAL A 314 4.50 12.15 21.43
CA VAL A 314 5.22 12.56 20.23
C VAL A 314 4.82 13.99 19.91
N ASP A 315 5.82 14.88 19.86
CA ASP A 315 5.63 16.30 19.60
C ASP A 315 6.83 16.89 18.83
N ILE A 316 6.81 18.21 18.65
CA ILE A 316 7.85 18.94 17.92
C ILE A 316 9.27 18.74 18.48
N SER A 317 9.43 18.44 19.78
CA SER A 317 10.74 18.16 20.38
C SER A 317 11.39 16.91 19.78
N SER A 318 10.57 15.95 19.34
CA SER A 318 11.01 14.71 18.67
C SER A 318 11.65 14.99 17.29
N LEU A 319 11.33 16.13 16.66
CA LEU A 319 11.89 16.55 15.37
C LEU A 319 13.23 17.28 15.51
N LYS A 320 13.43 18.04 16.59
CA LYS A 320 14.62 18.89 16.76
C LYS A 320 15.93 18.09 16.80
N GLY A 321 15.90 16.86 17.29
CA GLY A 321 17.05 15.94 17.25
C GLY A 321 17.30 15.26 15.91
N VAL A 322 16.33 15.34 14.98
CA VAL A 322 16.31 14.60 13.72
C VAL A 322 16.63 15.51 12.52
N VAL A 323 16.03 16.70 12.48
CA VAL A 323 16.22 17.64 11.36
C VAL A 323 17.52 18.43 11.54
N LYS A 324 18.60 17.95 10.90
CA LYS A 324 19.88 18.67 10.83
C LYS A 324 19.79 19.85 9.85
N THR A 325 20.59 20.89 10.08
CA THR A 325 20.65 22.13 9.27
C THR A 325 20.93 21.88 7.78
N GLN A 326 21.62 20.78 7.45
CA GLN A 326 21.92 20.39 6.05
C GLN A 326 20.69 19.91 5.26
N LEU A 327 19.65 19.39 5.92
CA LEU A 327 18.40 18.98 5.26
C LEU A 327 17.55 20.19 4.80
N ARG A 328 17.87 21.40 5.26
CA ARG A 328 17.15 22.66 4.93
C ARG A 328 17.53 23.26 3.59
N ARG A 329 18.50 22.68 2.86
CA ARG A 329 19.11 23.30 1.67
C ARG A 329 18.57 22.84 0.31
N PHE A 330 17.60 21.93 0.25
CA PHE A 330 17.10 21.40 -1.02
C PHE A 330 15.59 21.18 -1.04
#